data_AF-A0A563VL97-F1
#
_entry.id   AF-A0A563VL97-F1
#
_cell.length_a   1.000
_cell.length_b   1.000
_cell.length_c   1.000
_cell.angle_alpha   90.00
_cell.angle_beta   90.00
_cell.angle_gamma   90.00
#
_symmetry.space_group_name_H-M   'P 1'
#
loop_
_entity.id
_entity.type
_entity.pdbx_description
1 polymer ?
#
loop_
_entity_poly.entity_id
_entity_poly.type
_entity_poly.pdbx_seq_one_letter_code
_entity_poly.pdbx_strand_id
1 'polypeptide(L)'
;MDSTQIGNSAEQNSSMSDSLELVKQEQTLHNYEDIFKQQQEQINFLTQELERLKNPAAKSKPSQKRGSILKRIWRSFTQYLAGIHGSATYQPRFSVTQILVSYLGSFFGIGALAYLSIASGYPVIAAPFGAAAVLVFAVPNSPLAQPRNLIFGNLIGGIVSVLMVTLFGSEPWVMALSVATAIKVMQLTKTLHPPGGAVALVGVLSKATWGFILTPVLAGSIILLFCTFAFNNLMPERSYPRHWL
;
A
#
# COMPACT_ATOMS: atom_id res chain seq x y z
N MET A 1 -48.26 -22.78 73.17
CA MET A 1 -47.55 -22.77 71.88
C MET A 1 -46.28 -22.00 72.10
N ASP A 2 -45.16 -22.72 72.03
CA ASP A 2 -43.89 -22.39 72.66
C ASP A 2 -43.16 -21.29 71.86
N SER A 3 -43.27 -20.04 72.33
CA SER A 3 -42.56 -18.86 71.79
C SER A 3 -41.04 -18.99 71.85
N THR A 4 -40.52 -19.99 72.56
CA THR A 4 -39.11 -20.22 72.82
C THR A 4 -38.39 -20.92 71.64
N GLN A 5 -39.10 -21.68 70.79
CA GLN A 5 -38.48 -22.34 69.62
C GLN A 5 -38.29 -21.43 68.39
N ILE A 6 -39.12 -20.39 68.24
CA ILE A 6 -39.00 -19.45 67.12
C ILE A 6 -37.82 -18.49 67.33
N GLY A 7 -37.57 -18.06 68.57
CA GLY A 7 -36.43 -17.21 68.93
C GLY A 7 -35.07 -17.88 68.64
N ASN A 8 -34.95 -19.17 68.98
CA ASN A 8 -33.70 -19.91 68.84
C ASN A 8 -33.31 -20.11 67.36
N SER A 9 -34.29 -20.29 66.45
CA SER A 9 -34.05 -20.44 65.02
C SER A 9 -33.69 -19.12 64.32
N ALA A 10 -34.20 -17.99 64.82
CA ALA A 10 -33.86 -16.65 64.32
C ALA A 10 -32.45 -16.21 64.77
N GLU A 11 -32.08 -16.47 66.03
CA GLU A 11 -30.72 -16.21 66.55
C GLU A 11 -29.66 -17.06 65.85
N GLN A 12 -29.96 -18.33 65.55
CA GLN A 12 -29.03 -19.23 64.86
C GLN A 12 -28.83 -18.86 63.38
N ASN A 13 -29.86 -18.34 62.72
CA ASN A 13 -29.75 -17.82 61.35
C ASN A 13 -29.03 -16.46 61.30
N SER A 14 -29.24 -15.59 62.29
CA SER A 14 -28.49 -14.33 62.43
C SER A 14 -27.00 -14.59 62.70
N SER A 15 -26.67 -15.52 63.60
CA SER A 15 -25.26 -15.80 63.89
C SER A 15 -24.54 -16.47 62.71
N MET A 16 -25.25 -17.30 61.92
CA MET A 16 -24.71 -17.88 60.69
C MET A 16 -24.51 -16.82 59.60
N SER A 17 -25.41 -15.84 59.44
CA SER A 17 -25.21 -14.74 58.49
C SER A 17 -24.06 -13.83 58.90
N ASP A 18 -23.95 -13.52 60.20
CA ASP A 18 -22.86 -12.71 60.75
C ASP A 18 -21.51 -13.42 60.54
N SER A 19 -21.46 -14.73 60.75
CA SER A 19 -20.27 -15.56 60.48
C SER A 19 -19.87 -15.53 58.99
N LEU A 20 -20.85 -15.56 58.09
CA LEU A 20 -20.62 -15.51 56.64
C LEU A 20 -20.18 -14.13 56.16
N GLU A 21 -20.68 -13.06 56.79
CA GLU A 21 -20.21 -11.70 56.54
C GLU A 21 -18.79 -11.49 57.07
N LEU A 22 -18.46 -12.02 58.25
CA LEU A 22 -17.11 -11.98 58.80
C LEU A 22 -16.10 -12.71 57.90
N VAL A 23 -16.43 -13.89 57.38
CA VAL A 23 -15.56 -14.63 56.44
C VAL A 23 -15.37 -13.85 55.13
N LYS A 24 -16.44 -13.26 54.58
CA LYS A 24 -16.34 -12.40 53.39
C LYS A 24 -15.50 -11.16 53.66
N GLN A 25 -15.60 -10.58 54.85
CA GLN A 25 -14.85 -9.41 55.26
C GLN A 25 -13.37 -9.75 55.48
N GLU A 26 -13.02 -10.88 56.10
CA GLU A 26 -11.64 -11.37 56.21
C GLU A 26 -11.04 -11.65 54.83
N GLN A 27 -11.78 -12.29 53.93
CA GLN A 27 -11.28 -12.59 52.59
C GLN A 27 -11.09 -11.32 51.75
N THR A 28 -11.97 -10.34 51.95
CA THR A 28 -11.84 -9.01 51.34
C THR A 28 -10.62 -8.27 51.90
N LEU A 29 -10.40 -8.31 53.22
CA LEU A 29 -9.21 -7.75 53.87
C LEU A 29 -7.93 -8.40 53.37
N HIS A 30 -7.89 -9.73 53.26
CA HIS A 30 -6.72 -10.45 52.75
C HIS A 30 -6.39 -10.07 51.30
N ASN A 31 -7.42 -9.93 50.44
CA ASN A 31 -7.24 -9.47 49.07
C ASN A 31 -6.71 -8.02 49.01
N TYR A 32 -7.16 -7.14 49.92
CA TYR A 32 -6.59 -5.80 50.04
C TYR A 32 -5.13 -5.83 50.52
N GLU A 33 -4.79 -6.65 51.51
CA GLU A 33 -3.39 -6.80 51.98
C GLU A 33 -2.45 -7.25 50.87
N ASP A 34 -2.87 -8.18 50.01
CA ASP A 34 -2.07 -8.64 48.87
C ASP A 34 -1.90 -7.56 47.81
N ILE A 35 -2.96 -6.79 47.51
CA ILE A 35 -2.89 -5.62 46.64
C ILE A 35 -1.91 -4.58 47.22
N PHE A 36 -1.97 -4.31 48.53
CA PHE A 36 -1.05 -3.37 49.18
C PHE A 36 0.41 -3.85 49.12
N LYS A 37 0.68 -5.14 49.36
CA LYS A 37 2.03 -5.72 49.21
C LYS A 37 2.55 -5.56 47.79
N GLN A 38 1.72 -5.85 46.79
CA GLN A 38 2.10 -5.73 45.39
C GLN A 38 2.42 -4.27 45.00
N GLN A 39 1.62 -3.32 45.48
CA GLN A 39 1.88 -1.88 45.27
C GLN A 39 3.18 -1.44 45.97
N GLN A 40 3.44 -1.93 47.18
CA GLN A 40 4.66 -1.61 47.92
C GLN A 40 5.92 -2.15 47.21
N GLU A 41 5.85 -3.35 46.62
CA GLU A 41 6.94 -3.90 45.80
C GLU A 41 7.22 -3.04 44.56
N GLN A 42 6.17 -2.55 43.87
CA GLN A 42 6.33 -1.64 42.74
C GLN A 42 6.97 -0.30 43.15
N ILE A 43 6.55 0.26 44.29
CA ILE A 43 7.15 1.49 44.83
C ILE A 43 8.62 1.26 45.19
N ASN A 44 8.95 0.15 45.84
CA ASN A 44 10.33 -0.19 46.20
C ASN A 44 11.20 -0.35 44.95
N PHE A 45 10.68 -1.00 43.90
CA PHE A 45 11.37 -1.12 42.61
C PHE A 45 11.64 0.25 41.98
N LEU A 46 10.63 1.12 41.90
CA LEU A 46 10.78 2.46 41.32
C LEU A 46 11.73 3.34 42.14
N THR A 47 11.70 3.21 43.46
CA THR A 47 12.62 3.92 44.36
C THR A 47 14.06 3.46 44.15
N GLN A 48 14.27 2.15 44.01
CA GLN A 48 15.59 1.58 43.70
C GLN A 48 16.09 2.02 42.31
N GLU A 49 15.21 2.10 41.32
CA GLU A 49 15.58 2.56 39.98
C GLU A 49 15.88 4.06 39.96
N LEU A 50 15.13 4.87 40.72
CA LEU A 50 15.46 6.28 40.94
C LEU A 50 16.81 6.47 41.63
N GLU A 51 17.14 5.67 42.64
CA GLU A 51 18.46 5.69 43.28
C GLU A 51 19.58 5.27 42.32
N ARG A 52 19.35 4.25 41.48
CA ARG A 52 20.29 3.84 40.42
C ARG A 52 20.54 4.94 39.40
N LEU A 53 19.49 5.67 39.00
CA LEU A 53 19.60 6.79 38.08
C LEU A 53 20.31 7.99 38.73
N LYS A 54 20.09 8.22 40.03
CA LYS A 54 20.73 9.30 40.80
C LYS A 54 22.21 9.03 41.09
N ASN A 55 22.64 7.77 41.05
CA ASN A 55 24.02 7.36 41.34
C ASN A 55 24.68 6.62 40.15
N PRO A 56 25.09 7.34 39.08
CA PRO A 56 25.50 6.75 37.79
C PRO A 56 26.86 6.00 37.81
N ALA A 57 27.41 5.70 38.98
CA ALA A 57 28.74 5.11 39.14
C ALA A 57 28.77 3.56 39.20
N ALA A 58 27.63 2.87 39.22
CA ALA A 58 27.59 1.41 39.17
C ALA A 58 27.52 0.89 37.71
N LYS A 59 28.63 1.06 36.98
CA LYS A 59 28.83 0.45 35.66
C LYS A 59 28.79 -1.08 35.74
N SER A 60 27.71 -1.71 35.27
CA SER A 60 27.83 -3.02 34.63
C SER A 60 28.08 -2.80 33.13
N LYS A 61 29.12 -3.46 32.58
CA LYS A 61 29.53 -3.31 31.19
C LYS A 61 28.33 -3.54 30.25
N PRO A 62 27.97 -2.59 29.38
CA PRO A 62 26.88 -2.83 28.45
C PRO A 62 27.31 -3.91 27.45
N SER A 63 26.43 -4.88 27.22
CA SER A 63 26.61 -5.91 26.18
C SER A 63 26.87 -5.23 24.82
N GLN A 64 28.13 -5.27 24.39
CA GLN A 64 28.71 -4.63 23.21
C GLN A 64 28.02 -4.99 21.86
N LYS A 65 27.06 -5.93 21.87
CA LYS A 65 26.38 -6.44 20.67
C LYS A 65 25.14 -5.64 20.23
N ARG A 66 24.43 -4.91 21.10
CA ARG A 66 23.17 -4.20 20.71
C ARG A 66 23.40 -2.82 20.07
N GLY A 67 24.43 -2.08 20.49
CA GLY A 67 24.78 -0.78 19.89
C GLY A 67 25.42 -0.87 18.49
N SER A 68 25.95 -2.04 18.11
CA SER A 68 26.63 -2.22 16.83
C SER A 68 25.67 -2.39 15.66
N ILE A 69 24.50 -2.99 15.88
CA ILE A 69 23.48 -3.22 14.82
C ILE A 69 22.82 -1.90 14.43
N LEU A 70 22.34 -1.11 15.40
CA LEU A 70 21.74 0.20 15.14
C LEU A 70 22.72 1.16 14.46
N LYS A 71 23.99 1.19 14.89
CA LYS A 71 25.02 2.00 14.22
C LYS A 71 25.35 1.51 12.81
N ARG A 72 25.28 0.19 12.55
CA ARG A 72 25.45 -0.36 11.19
C ARG A 72 24.28 0.02 10.29
N ILE A 73 23.04 -0.13 10.76
CA ILE A 73 21.84 0.28 10.00
C ILE A 73 21.88 1.78 9.70
N TRP A 74 22.22 2.61 10.70
CA TRP A 74 22.35 4.06 10.53
C TRP A 74 23.45 4.42 9.52
N ARG A 75 24.62 3.78 9.59
CA ARG A 75 25.70 3.99 8.62
C ARG A 75 25.33 3.55 7.21
N SER A 76 24.66 2.40 7.04
CA SER A 76 24.15 1.95 5.75
C SER A 76 23.12 2.93 5.18
N PHE A 77 22.24 3.46 6.03
CA PHE A 77 21.24 4.45 5.63
C PHE A 77 21.88 5.78 5.22
N THR A 78 22.85 6.30 5.99
CA THR A 78 23.53 7.55 5.62
C THR A 78 24.42 7.40 4.38
N GLN A 79 25.06 6.24 4.19
CA GLN A 79 25.79 5.92 2.95
C GLN A 79 24.85 5.79 1.75
N TYR A 80 23.68 5.17 1.92
CA TYR A 80 22.63 5.13 0.91
C TYR A 80 22.19 6.55 0.51
N LEU A 81 21.89 7.42 1.49
CA LEU A 81 21.51 8.82 1.23
C LEU A 81 22.64 9.64 0.56
N ALA A 82 23.89 9.41 0.94
CA ALA A 82 25.03 10.05 0.29
C ALA A 82 25.16 9.64 -1.19
N GLY A 83 24.79 8.40 -1.54
CA GLY A 83 24.76 7.91 -2.93
C GLY A 83 23.67 8.54 -3.82
N ILE A 84 22.58 9.07 -3.24
CA ILE A 84 21.48 9.68 -4.00
C ILE A 84 21.92 10.96 -4.72
N HIS A 85 22.93 11.66 -4.20
CA HIS A 85 23.43 12.94 -4.73
C HIS A 85 24.24 12.80 -6.03
N GLY A 86 24.57 11.57 -6.48
CA GLY A 86 25.25 11.29 -7.75
C GLY A 86 24.34 10.85 -8.91
N SER A 87 23.02 10.92 -8.74
CA SER A 87 22.03 10.27 -9.62
C SER A 87 21.77 10.95 -10.98
N ALA A 88 22.34 12.14 -11.23
CA ALA A 88 22.18 12.86 -12.50
C ALA A 88 22.72 12.07 -13.72
N THR A 89 23.62 11.12 -13.50
CA THR A 89 24.23 10.29 -14.55
C THR A 89 23.29 9.21 -15.08
N TYR A 90 22.24 8.83 -14.35
CA TYR A 90 21.33 7.75 -14.72
C TYR A 90 20.05 8.20 -15.44
N GLN A 91 19.77 9.51 -15.47
CA GLN A 91 18.55 10.03 -16.10
C GLN A 91 18.70 10.08 -17.63
N PRO A 92 17.68 9.68 -18.40
CA PRO A 92 17.71 9.78 -19.86
C PRO A 92 17.83 11.25 -20.27
N ARG A 93 18.76 11.55 -21.19
CA ARG A 93 18.94 12.88 -21.76
C ARG A 93 18.12 12.99 -23.04
N PHE A 94 17.36 14.08 -23.16
CA PHE A 94 16.54 14.36 -24.33
C PHE A 94 17.07 15.59 -25.08
N SER A 95 17.19 15.48 -26.40
CA SER A 95 17.46 16.65 -27.26
C SER A 95 16.23 17.57 -27.31
N VAL A 96 16.42 18.86 -27.54
CA VAL A 96 15.31 19.84 -27.70
C VAL A 96 14.32 19.38 -28.76
N THR A 97 14.80 18.85 -29.89
CA THR A 97 13.96 18.27 -30.95
C THR A 97 13.11 17.14 -30.40
N GLN A 98 13.69 16.23 -29.61
CA GLN A 98 12.94 15.12 -29.02
C GLN A 98 11.90 15.60 -28.02
N ILE A 99 12.21 16.63 -27.23
CA ILE A 99 11.26 17.24 -26.28
C ILE A 99 10.06 17.81 -27.05
N LEU A 100 10.29 18.62 -28.08
CA LEU A 100 9.22 19.23 -28.89
C LEU A 100 8.38 18.18 -29.61
N VAL A 101 9.02 17.17 -30.20
CA VAL A 101 8.31 16.06 -30.86
C VAL A 101 7.45 15.30 -29.85
N SER A 102 7.98 14.98 -28.66
CA SER A 102 7.22 14.26 -27.63
C SER A 102 6.07 15.10 -27.07
N TYR A 103 6.28 16.41 -26.94
CA TYR A 103 5.25 17.37 -26.52
C TYR A 103 4.09 17.41 -27.52
N LEU A 104 4.38 17.61 -28.81
CA LEU A 104 3.35 17.66 -29.85
C LEU A 104 2.65 16.30 -29.99
N GLY A 105 3.40 15.20 -30.01
CA GLY A 105 2.84 13.85 -30.14
C GLY A 105 1.89 13.49 -29.01
N SER A 106 2.29 13.77 -27.76
CA SER A 106 1.43 13.55 -26.59
C SER A 106 0.22 14.48 -26.57
N PHE A 107 0.37 15.75 -26.95
CA PHE A 107 -0.74 16.68 -27.07
C PHE A 107 -1.79 16.19 -28.07
N PHE A 108 -1.38 15.82 -29.29
CA PHE A 108 -2.31 15.34 -30.31
C PHE A 108 -2.87 13.95 -29.98
N GLY A 109 -2.07 13.04 -29.42
CA GLY A 109 -2.53 11.70 -29.05
C GLY A 109 -3.55 11.72 -27.92
N ILE A 110 -3.27 12.43 -26.83
CA ILE A 110 -4.22 12.59 -25.72
C ILE A 110 -5.41 13.45 -26.14
N GLY A 111 -5.18 14.50 -26.93
CA GLY A 111 -6.25 15.32 -27.51
C GLY A 111 -7.23 14.48 -28.34
N ALA A 112 -6.73 13.60 -29.22
CA ALA A 112 -7.57 12.72 -30.02
C ALA A 112 -8.44 11.81 -29.16
N LEU A 113 -7.88 11.19 -28.12
CA LEU A 113 -8.65 10.39 -27.16
C LEU A 113 -9.72 11.23 -26.44
N ALA A 114 -9.35 12.41 -25.93
CA ALA A 114 -10.26 13.27 -25.19
C ALA A 114 -11.43 13.76 -26.05
N TYR A 115 -11.14 14.31 -27.24
CA TYR A 115 -12.17 14.80 -28.15
C TYR A 115 -13.05 13.68 -28.69
N LEU A 116 -12.47 12.51 -29.02
CA LEU A 116 -13.28 11.37 -29.46
C LEU A 116 -14.17 10.84 -28.34
N SER A 117 -13.71 10.91 -27.09
CA SER A 117 -14.54 10.55 -25.93
C SER A 117 -15.75 11.44 -25.78
N ILE A 118 -15.57 12.75 -25.99
CA ILE A 118 -16.68 13.72 -25.95
C ILE A 118 -17.61 13.53 -27.15
N ALA A 119 -17.07 13.41 -28.36
CA ALA A 119 -17.84 13.36 -29.60
C ALA A 119 -18.65 12.05 -29.75
N SER A 120 -18.10 10.92 -29.31
CA SER A 120 -18.78 9.62 -29.42
C SER A 120 -19.73 9.34 -28.26
N GLY A 121 -19.61 10.07 -27.15
CA GLY A 121 -20.32 9.77 -25.89
C GLY A 121 -19.80 8.52 -25.17
N TYR A 122 -18.78 7.84 -25.70
CA TYR A 122 -18.15 6.67 -25.08
C TYR A 122 -16.83 7.07 -24.37
N PRO A 123 -16.56 6.57 -23.15
CA PRO A 123 -15.31 6.84 -22.45
C PRO A 123 -14.17 6.07 -23.12
N VAL A 124 -13.43 6.72 -24.03
CA VAL A 124 -12.24 6.13 -24.69
C VAL A 124 -10.93 6.62 -24.08
N ILE A 125 -10.98 7.62 -23.18
CA ILE A 125 -9.83 8.12 -22.42
C ILE A 125 -9.90 7.67 -20.96
N ALA A 126 -8.74 7.35 -20.38
CA ALA A 126 -8.57 7.02 -18.98
C ALA A 126 -7.24 7.58 -18.46
N ALA A 127 -7.16 7.89 -17.17
CA ALA A 127 -5.96 8.46 -16.54
C ALA A 127 -4.64 7.67 -16.84
N PRO A 128 -4.63 6.32 -16.88
CA PRO A 128 -3.44 5.55 -17.25
C PRO A 128 -2.88 5.87 -18.64
N PHE A 129 -3.70 6.35 -19.58
CA PHE A 129 -3.23 6.70 -20.92
C PHE A 129 -2.31 7.93 -20.93
N GLY A 130 -2.36 8.79 -19.91
CA GLY A 130 -1.35 9.85 -19.73
C GLY A 130 0.05 9.27 -19.55
N ALA A 131 0.20 8.25 -18.70
CA ALA A 131 1.48 7.55 -18.52
C ALA A 131 1.87 6.74 -19.76
N ALA A 132 0.90 6.16 -20.48
CA ALA A 132 1.15 5.51 -21.75
C ALA A 132 1.69 6.49 -22.80
N ALA A 133 1.11 7.69 -22.91
CA ALA A 133 1.58 8.75 -23.80
C ALA A 133 3.03 9.16 -23.50
N VAL A 134 3.40 9.28 -22.21
CA VAL A 134 4.80 9.52 -21.83
C VAL A 134 5.72 8.44 -22.39
N LEU A 135 5.38 7.15 -22.22
CA LEU A 135 6.22 6.07 -22.72
C LEU A 135 6.33 6.05 -24.26
N VAL A 136 5.20 6.15 -24.96
CA VAL A 136 5.16 5.95 -26.42
C VAL A 136 5.63 7.17 -27.21
N PHE A 137 5.57 8.39 -26.64
CA PHE A 137 6.05 9.60 -27.30
C PHE A 137 7.42 10.05 -26.82
N ALA A 138 7.74 9.96 -25.51
CA ALA A 138 9.03 10.41 -25.00
C ALA A 138 10.15 9.37 -25.22
N VAL A 139 9.82 8.09 -25.08
CA VAL A 139 10.77 6.97 -25.21
C VAL A 139 10.25 5.86 -26.13
N PRO A 140 9.91 6.16 -27.40
CA PRO A 140 9.28 5.20 -28.33
C PRO A 140 10.11 3.94 -28.59
N ASN A 141 11.44 4.03 -28.42
CA ASN A 141 12.36 2.91 -28.58
C ASN A 141 12.38 1.95 -27.37
N SER A 142 11.71 2.30 -26.27
CA SER A 142 11.63 1.46 -25.08
C SER A 142 10.92 0.14 -25.41
N PRO A 143 11.42 -1.01 -24.94
CA PRO A 143 10.70 -2.28 -25.04
C PRO A 143 9.29 -2.19 -24.43
N LEU A 144 9.13 -1.44 -23.33
CA LEU A 144 7.84 -1.29 -22.63
C LEU A 144 6.83 -0.42 -23.40
N ALA A 145 7.30 0.35 -24.38
CA ALA A 145 6.47 1.23 -25.22
C ALA A 145 6.02 0.55 -26.53
N GLN A 146 6.49 -0.67 -26.82
CA GLN A 146 6.15 -1.36 -28.07
C GLN A 146 4.66 -1.75 -28.13
N PRO A 147 4.08 -1.91 -29.33
CA PRO A 147 2.63 -2.09 -29.52
C PRO A 147 2.05 -3.27 -28.73
N ARG A 148 2.78 -4.39 -28.69
CA ARG A 148 2.43 -5.58 -27.92
C ARG A 148 2.19 -5.25 -26.46
N ASN A 149 3.12 -4.50 -25.85
CA ASN A 149 3.04 -4.16 -24.43
C ASN A 149 1.92 -3.15 -24.19
N LEU A 150 1.79 -2.14 -25.06
CA LEU A 150 0.72 -1.15 -24.96
C LEU A 150 -0.68 -1.79 -24.96
N ILE A 151 -0.98 -2.67 -25.93
CA ILE A 151 -2.30 -3.29 -26.03
C ILE A 151 -2.48 -4.36 -24.96
N PHE A 152 -1.62 -5.37 -24.92
CA PHE A 152 -1.84 -6.53 -24.05
C PHE A 152 -1.62 -6.20 -22.57
N GLY A 153 -0.71 -5.29 -22.25
CA GLY A 153 -0.50 -4.88 -20.86
C GLY A 153 -1.70 -4.13 -20.29
N ASN A 154 -2.29 -3.21 -21.06
CA ASN A 154 -3.54 -2.55 -20.67
C ASN A 154 -4.71 -3.54 -20.62
N LEU A 155 -4.81 -4.46 -21.58
CA LEU A 155 -5.87 -5.48 -21.61
C LEU A 155 -5.80 -6.42 -20.40
N ILE A 156 -4.61 -6.89 -20.03
CA ILE A 156 -4.38 -7.70 -18.82
C ILE A 156 -4.79 -6.91 -17.58
N GLY A 157 -4.39 -5.64 -17.48
CA GLY A 157 -4.80 -4.76 -16.38
C GLY A 157 -6.33 -4.65 -16.26
N GLY A 158 -7.01 -4.43 -17.38
CA GLY A 158 -8.46 -4.39 -17.47
C GLY A 158 -9.12 -5.70 -17.03
N ILE A 159 -8.72 -6.83 -17.62
CA ILE A 159 -9.24 -8.17 -17.29
C ILE A 159 -9.04 -8.47 -15.80
N VAL A 160 -7.82 -8.28 -15.28
CA VAL A 160 -7.52 -8.53 -13.87
C VAL A 160 -8.37 -7.66 -12.96
N SER A 161 -8.55 -6.37 -13.26
CA SER A 161 -9.39 -5.51 -12.44
C SER A 161 -10.85 -5.97 -12.38
N VAL A 162 -11.44 -6.34 -13.53
CA VAL A 162 -12.84 -6.82 -13.59
C VAL A 162 -12.97 -8.14 -12.82
N LEU A 163 -12.01 -9.06 -12.96
CA LEU A 163 -11.99 -10.30 -12.18
C LEU A 163 -11.89 -10.05 -10.68
N MET A 164 -11.05 -9.11 -10.26
CA MET A 164 -10.89 -8.79 -8.83
C MET A 164 -12.14 -8.10 -8.27
N VAL A 165 -12.76 -7.18 -9.02
CA VAL A 165 -14.02 -6.53 -8.64
C VAL A 165 -15.15 -7.55 -8.52
N THR A 166 -15.25 -8.47 -9.46
CA THR A 166 -16.32 -9.49 -9.45
C THR A 166 -16.16 -10.51 -8.33
N LEU A 167 -14.94 -10.88 -7.96
CA LEU A 167 -14.68 -11.86 -6.90
C LEU A 167 -14.68 -11.27 -5.49
N PHE A 168 -14.14 -10.06 -5.32
CA PHE A 168 -13.81 -9.48 -4.01
C PHE A 168 -14.39 -8.09 -3.76
N GLY A 169 -15.08 -7.49 -4.74
CA GLY A 169 -15.59 -6.12 -4.63
C GLY A 169 -14.51 -5.06 -4.83
N SER A 170 -14.69 -3.89 -4.23
CA SER A 170 -13.84 -2.71 -4.46
C SER A 170 -13.15 -2.21 -3.19
N GLU A 171 -12.79 -3.12 -2.29
CA GLU A 171 -12.12 -2.78 -1.04
C GLU A 171 -10.65 -2.35 -1.26
N PRO A 172 -10.04 -1.57 -0.34
CA PRO A 172 -8.68 -1.07 -0.52
C PRO A 172 -7.61 -2.15 -0.73
N TRP A 173 -7.76 -3.30 -0.08
CA TRP A 173 -6.83 -4.43 -0.26
C TRP A 173 -6.99 -5.10 -1.63
N VAL A 174 -8.18 -5.03 -2.25
CA VAL A 174 -8.45 -5.56 -3.61
C VAL A 174 -7.72 -4.72 -4.65
N MET A 175 -7.61 -3.40 -4.45
CA MET A 175 -6.80 -2.54 -5.31
C MET A 175 -5.34 -2.99 -5.33
N ALA A 176 -4.75 -3.23 -4.15
CA ALA A 176 -3.38 -3.73 -4.03
C ALA A 176 -3.23 -5.11 -4.68
N LEU A 177 -4.18 -6.02 -4.45
CA LEU A 177 -4.18 -7.37 -5.03
C LEU A 177 -4.31 -7.33 -6.56
N SER A 178 -5.16 -6.47 -7.10
CA SER A 178 -5.37 -6.28 -8.54
C SER A 178 -4.10 -5.81 -9.22
N VAL A 179 -3.45 -4.77 -8.69
CA VAL A 179 -2.19 -4.25 -9.24
C VAL A 179 -1.08 -5.31 -9.17
N ALA A 180 -0.91 -5.97 -8.02
CA ALA A 180 0.10 -7.01 -7.85
C ALA A 180 -0.12 -8.18 -8.81
N THR A 181 -1.39 -8.60 -8.98
CA THR A 181 -1.76 -9.68 -9.89
C THR A 181 -1.53 -9.28 -11.35
N ALA A 182 -1.93 -8.08 -11.75
CA ALA A 182 -1.72 -7.58 -13.11
C ALA A 182 -0.23 -7.51 -13.45
N ILE A 183 0.62 -7.02 -12.55
CA ILE A 183 2.08 -7.01 -12.72
C ILE A 183 2.61 -8.44 -12.91
N LYS A 184 2.22 -9.38 -12.02
CA LYS A 184 2.64 -10.78 -12.13
C LYS A 184 2.25 -11.40 -13.47
N VAL A 185 0.99 -11.23 -13.90
CA VAL A 185 0.49 -11.78 -15.17
C VAL A 185 1.25 -11.17 -16.34
N MET A 186 1.42 -9.85 -16.38
CA MET A 186 2.18 -9.17 -17.44
C MET A 186 3.65 -9.63 -17.51
N GLN A 187 4.29 -9.91 -16.37
CA GLN A 187 5.64 -10.46 -16.33
C GLN A 187 5.68 -11.87 -16.94
N LEU A 188 4.72 -12.73 -16.59
CA LEU A 188 4.62 -14.09 -17.12
C LEU A 188 4.35 -14.11 -18.64
N THR A 189 3.49 -13.22 -19.13
CA THR A 189 3.14 -13.11 -20.55
C THR A 189 4.16 -12.31 -21.38
N LYS A 190 5.19 -11.74 -20.73
CA LYS A 190 6.18 -10.83 -21.32
C LYS A 190 5.53 -9.62 -22.00
N THR A 191 4.45 -9.10 -21.41
CA THR A 191 3.71 -7.94 -21.90
C THR A 191 3.71 -6.79 -20.91
N LEU A 192 4.84 -6.60 -20.21
CA LEU A 192 4.96 -5.61 -19.15
C LEU A 192 4.77 -4.20 -19.70
N HIS A 193 3.71 -3.54 -19.25
CA HIS A 193 3.39 -2.17 -19.59
C HIS A 193 2.95 -1.46 -18.30
N PRO A 194 3.78 -0.57 -17.73
CA PRO A 194 3.47 0.08 -16.46
C PRO A 194 2.09 0.75 -16.39
N PRO A 195 1.58 1.41 -17.45
CA PRO A 195 0.20 1.91 -17.48
C PRO A 195 -0.87 0.83 -17.27
N GLY A 196 -0.63 -0.42 -17.66
CA GLY A 196 -1.53 -1.55 -17.40
C GLY A 196 -1.73 -1.84 -15.91
N GLY A 197 -0.70 -1.59 -15.08
CA GLY A 197 -0.85 -1.64 -13.63
C GLY A 197 -1.76 -0.53 -13.09
N ALA A 198 -1.66 0.68 -13.66
CA ALA A 198 -2.58 1.78 -13.34
C ALA A 198 -4.00 1.51 -13.86
N VAL A 199 -4.17 0.86 -15.01
CA VAL A 199 -5.48 0.37 -15.48
C VAL A 199 -6.08 -0.61 -14.46
N ALA A 200 -5.27 -1.53 -13.94
CA ALA A 200 -5.73 -2.50 -12.94
C ALA A 200 -6.22 -1.84 -11.64
N LEU A 201 -5.53 -0.77 -11.21
CA LEU A 201 -5.90 0.05 -10.06
C LEU A 201 -7.19 0.83 -10.31
N VAL A 202 -7.25 1.58 -11.41
CA VAL A 202 -8.40 2.41 -11.77
C VAL A 202 -9.64 1.56 -12.00
N GLY A 203 -9.50 0.36 -12.57
CA GLY A 203 -10.61 -0.55 -12.77
C GLY A 203 -11.27 -0.95 -11.44
N VAL A 204 -10.49 -1.28 -10.40
CA VAL A 204 -11.05 -1.57 -9.07
C VAL A 204 -11.66 -0.32 -8.44
N LEU A 205 -10.95 0.81 -8.51
CA LEU A 205 -11.42 2.09 -7.96
C LEU A 205 -12.77 2.53 -8.56
N SER A 206 -12.98 2.25 -9.85
CA SER A 206 -14.20 2.59 -10.59
C SER A 206 -15.27 1.50 -10.59
N LYS A 207 -15.06 0.38 -9.87
CA LYS A 207 -15.96 -0.79 -9.87
C LYS A 207 -16.23 -1.31 -11.30
N ALA A 208 -15.16 -1.44 -12.07
CA ALA A 208 -15.20 -1.79 -13.49
C ALA A 208 -16.01 -3.07 -13.76
N THR A 209 -16.86 -3.00 -14.80
CA THR A 209 -17.58 -4.13 -15.37
C THR A 209 -16.88 -4.61 -16.64
N TRP A 210 -17.36 -5.70 -17.25
CA TRP A 210 -16.80 -6.25 -18.49
C TRP A 210 -16.70 -5.23 -19.65
N GLY A 211 -17.57 -4.22 -19.68
CA GLY A 211 -17.52 -3.14 -20.67
C GLY A 211 -16.24 -2.29 -20.58
N PHE A 212 -15.63 -2.18 -19.38
CA PHE A 212 -14.39 -1.43 -19.14
C PHE A 212 -13.22 -1.92 -20.02
N ILE A 213 -13.20 -3.23 -20.30
CA ILE A 213 -12.17 -3.88 -21.11
C ILE A 213 -12.23 -3.39 -22.56
N LEU A 214 -13.44 -3.26 -23.12
CA LEU A 214 -13.63 -2.75 -24.47
C LEU A 214 -13.42 -1.22 -24.50
N THR A 215 -14.07 -0.51 -23.58
CA THR A 215 -14.00 0.96 -23.43
C THR A 215 -13.90 1.32 -21.96
N PRO A 216 -12.83 2.00 -21.50
CA PRO A 216 -11.81 2.69 -22.29
C PRO A 216 -10.62 1.83 -22.73
N VAL A 217 -10.40 0.65 -22.15
CA VAL A 217 -9.07 0.00 -22.15
C VAL A 217 -8.59 -0.35 -23.56
N LEU A 218 -9.33 -1.18 -24.29
CA LEU A 218 -8.91 -1.66 -25.61
C LEU A 218 -9.01 -0.54 -26.66
N ALA A 219 -10.17 0.13 -26.73
CA ALA A 219 -10.40 1.20 -27.70
C ALA A 219 -9.35 2.32 -27.55
N GLY A 220 -9.14 2.81 -26.32
CA GLY A 220 -8.15 3.85 -26.06
C GLY A 220 -6.73 3.42 -26.37
N SER A 221 -6.36 2.17 -26.08
CA SER A 221 -5.03 1.64 -26.43
C SER A 221 -4.79 1.57 -27.94
N ILE A 222 -5.81 1.15 -28.72
CA ILE A 222 -5.72 1.08 -30.19
C ILE A 222 -5.63 2.48 -30.79
N ILE A 223 -6.46 3.42 -30.35
CA ILE A 223 -6.43 4.80 -30.83
C ILE A 223 -5.07 5.43 -30.51
N LEU A 224 -4.58 5.27 -29.27
CA LEU A 224 -3.28 5.82 -28.88
C LEU A 224 -2.14 5.19 -29.68
N LEU A 225 -2.21 3.88 -29.97
CA LEU A 225 -1.25 3.20 -30.83
C LEU A 225 -1.26 3.78 -32.24
N PHE A 226 -2.44 4.02 -32.81
CA PHE A 226 -2.56 4.62 -34.14
C PHE A 226 -1.97 6.02 -34.19
N CYS A 227 -2.27 6.87 -33.21
CA CYS A 227 -1.66 8.19 -33.06
C CYS A 227 -0.13 8.09 -32.91
N THR A 228 0.35 7.15 -32.11
CA THR A 228 1.78 6.89 -31.89
C THR A 228 2.46 6.49 -33.20
N PHE A 229 1.86 5.58 -33.95
CA PHE A 229 2.37 5.10 -35.23
C PHE A 229 2.42 6.23 -36.25
N ALA A 230 1.32 6.96 -36.43
CA ALA A 230 1.26 8.09 -37.37
C ALA A 230 2.30 9.15 -37.01
N PHE A 231 2.35 9.57 -35.75
CA PHE A 231 3.21 10.67 -35.33
C PHE A 231 4.70 10.30 -35.33
N ASN A 232 5.08 9.11 -34.83
CA ASN A 232 6.48 8.72 -34.78
C ASN A 232 7.06 8.36 -36.15
N ASN A 233 6.25 7.92 -37.12
CA ASN A 233 6.74 7.62 -38.48
C ASN A 233 6.77 8.85 -39.40
N LEU A 234 6.12 9.96 -39.04
CA LEU A 234 6.26 11.23 -39.75
C LEU A 234 7.58 11.94 -39.43
N MET A 235 8.32 11.49 -38.40
CA MET A 235 9.56 12.13 -37.96
C MET A 235 10.78 11.36 -38.51
N PRO A 236 11.68 12.01 -39.28
CA PRO A 236 12.78 11.33 -39.98
C PRO A 236 13.73 10.53 -39.07
N GLU A 237 13.91 10.95 -37.82
CA GLU A 237 14.82 10.33 -36.85
C GLU A 237 14.15 9.25 -35.97
N ARG A 238 12.86 8.96 -36.19
CA ARG A 238 12.11 7.99 -35.39
C ARG A 238 11.51 6.91 -36.29
N SER A 239 11.45 5.69 -35.75
CA SER A 239 10.77 4.57 -36.40
C SER A 239 10.06 3.77 -35.33
N TYR A 240 8.74 3.61 -35.50
CA TYR A 240 7.90 2.88 -34.58
C TYR A 240 6.87 2.07 -35.39
N PRO A 241 6.72 0.76 -35.19
CA PRO A 241 7.32 -0.07 -34.14
C PRO A 241 8.76 -0.50 -34.46
N ARG A 242 9.55 -0.82 -33.42
CA ARG A 242 10.83 -1.53 -33.62
C ARG A 242 10.68 -3.04 -33.49
N HIS A 243 9.77 -3.49 -32.63
CA HIS A 243 9.49 -4.91 -32.42
C HIS A 243 7.98 -5.12 -32.25
N TRP A 244 7.43 -6.10 -32.95
CA TRP A 244 6.01 -6.46 -32.88
C TRP A 244 5.77 -7.68 -31.98
N LEU A 245 6.80 -8.52 -31.80
CA LEU A 245 6.78 -9.79 -31.07
C LEU A 245 7.65 -9.73 -29.81
#